data_AF-A0A8S7IKY0-F1
#
_entry.id   AF-A0A8S7IKY0-F1
#
_cell.length_a   1.000
_cell.length_b   1.000
_cell.length_c   1.000
_cell.angle_alpha   90.00
_cell.angle_beta   90.00
_cell.angle_gamma   90.00
#
_symmetry.space_group_name_H-M   'P 1'
#
loop_
_entity.id
_entity.type
_entity.pdbx_description
1 polymer ?
#
loop_
_entity_poly.entity_id
_entity_poly.type
_entity_poly.pdbx_seq_one_letter_code
_entity_poly.pdbx_strand_id
1 'polypeptide(L)'
;KTISPKRVSTPGYGTGDRFMRAGVEINRHGKALAYHVQDDDWPGYGVSKWTRITATLPSGRPGMIHVFQPQEDGQTRGANQFYSVMERLKMLDTLQATQLQSAVVRAMYAATIESTLDSEKAFEYIAGVGDGGKNPLNTIMKGYARYYAT
;
A
#
# COMPACT_ATOMS: atom_id res chain seq x y z
N LYS A 1 26.42 7.13 5.87
CA LYS A 1 24.98 7.41 6.06
C LYS A 1 24.21 6.73 4.94
N THR A 2 23.25 5.88 5.26
CA THR A 2 22.39 5.23 4.25
C THR A 2 21.37 6.23 3.75
N ILE A 3 21.17 6.31 2.43
CA ILE A 3 20.21 7.21 1.80
C ILE A 3 19.05 6.36 1.29
N SER A 4 17.83 6.74 1.63
CA SER A 4 16.63 6.07 1.12
C SER A 4 16.53 6.28 -0.40
N PRO A 5 16.30 5.23 -1.21
CA PRO A 5 16.11 5.37 -2.66
C PRO A 5 14.99 6.33 -3.06
N LYS A 6 13.98 6.51 -2.19
CA LYS A 6 12.87 7.45 -2.42
C LYS A 6 13.32 8.91 -2.42
N ARG A 7 14.42 9.21 -1.73
CA ARG A 7 15.00 10.56 -1.69
C ARG A 7 15.83 10.88 -2.92
N VAL A 8 16.20 9.88 -3.72
CA VAL A 8 16.90 10.10 -4.99
C VAL A 8 15.84 10.37 -6.05
N SER A 9 15.71 11.64 -6.45
CA SER A 9 14.68 12.08 -7.39
C SER A 9 15.19 13.24 -8.25
N THR A 10 14.55 13.43 -9.40
CA THR A 10 14.87 14.56 -10.28
C THR A 10 14.47 15.86 -9.57
N PRO A 11 15.36 16.87 -9.51
CA PRO A 11 15.02 18.17 -8.94
C PRO A 11 13.74 18.75 -9.55
N GLY A 12 12.86 19.28 -8.69
CA GLY A 12 11.56 19.81 -9.11
C GLY A 12 10.55 18.75 -9.59
N TYR A 13 10.82 17.46 -9.37
CA TYR A 13 9.98 16.34 -9.82
C TYR A 13 9.70 16.28 -11.33
N GLY A 14 10.58 16.89 -12.13
CA GLY A 14 10.48 16.82 -13.59
C GLY A 14 10.68 15.39 -14.10
N THR A 15 10.19 15.15 -15.33
CA THR A 15 10.31 13.86 -16.03
C THR A 15 11.77 13.42 -16.24
N GLY A 16 12.71 14.37 -16.18
CA GLY A 16 14.13 14.17 -16.47
C GLY A 16 14.47 14.47 -17.91
N ASP A 17 15.74 14.29 -18.26
CA ASP A 17 16.32 14.56 -19.57
C ASP A 17 17.25 13.43 -20.00
N ARG A 18 17.82 13.53 -21.21
CA ARG A 18 18.84 12.59 -21.71
C ARG A 18 20.00 12.39 -20.72
N PHE A 19 20.36 13.44 -19.98
CA PHE A 19 21.48 13.44 -19.02
C PHE A 19 21.04 13.31 -17.55
N MET A 20 19.73 13.28 -17.26
CA MET A 20 19.18 13.21 -15.91
C MET A 20 18.01 12.25 -15.86
N ARG A 21 18.16 11.09 -15.21
CA ARG A 21 17.09 10.09 -15.12
C ARG A 21 16.89 9.62 -13.70
N ALA A 22 15.68 9.81 -13.17
CA ALA A 22 15.29 9.40 -11.82
C ALA A 22 16.25 9.89 -10.72
N GLY A 23 16.71 11.15 -10.83
CA GLY A 23 17.66 11.76 -9.90
C GLY A 23 19.12 11.38 -10.07
N VAL A 24 19.48 10.64 -11.14
CA VAL A 24 20.87 10.31 -11.48
C VAL A 24 21.30 11.10 -12.71
N GLU A 25 22.35 11.89 -12.57
CA GLU A 25 23.04 12.50 -13.71
C GLU A 25 23.92 11.47 -14.40
N ILE A 26 23.80 11.35 -15.71
CA ILE A 26 24.53 10.37 -16.52
C ILE A 26 25.28 11.05 -17.66
N ASN A 27 26.43 10.50 -18.02
CA ASN A 27 27.15 10.90 -19.23
C ASN A 27 26.58 10.21 -20.48
N ARG A 28 27.10 10.56 -21.66
CA ARG A 28 26.71 9.95 -22.95
C ARG A 28 26.91 8.43 -23.03
N HIS A 29 27.73 7.85 -22.15
CA HIS A 29 28.03 6.43 -22.09
C HIS A 29 27.31 5.73 -20.91
N GLY A 30 26.34 6.40 -20.25
CA GLY A 30 25.56 5.84 -19.15
C GLY A 30 26.27 5.81 -17.78
N LYS A 31 27.49 6.33 -17.66
CA LYS A 31 28.18 6.44 -16.37
C LYS A 31 27.52 7.53 -15.51
N ALA A 32 27.21 7.20 -14.25
CA ALA A 32 26.71 8.15 -13.27
C ALA A 32 27.77 9.22 -12.93
N LEU A 33 27.39 10.49 -13.03
CA LEU A 33 28.22 11.66 -12.70
C LEU A 33 27.88 12.19 -11.31
N ALA A 34 26.60 12.26 -10.98
CA ALA A 34 26.09 12.73 -9.69
C ALA A 34 24.70 12.17 -9.39
N TYR A 35 24.32 12.27 -8.12
CA TYR A 35 23.03 11.88 -7.58
C TYR A 35 22.39 13.08 -6.91
N HIS A 36 21.11 13.29 -7.17
CA HIS A 36 20.29 14.33 -6.55
C HIS A 36 19.51 13.73 -5.41
N VAL A 37 19.89 14.10 -4.19
CA VAL A 37 19.25 13.60 -2.98
C VAL A 37 18.42 14.72 -2.37
N GLN A 38 17.12 14.51 -2.31
CA GLN A 38 16.20 15.40 -1.63
C GLN A 38 16.54 15.44 -0.13
N ASP A 39 16.59 16.65 0.44
CA ASP A 39 16.77 16.86 1.86
C ASP A 39 15.53 16.36 2.64
N ASP A 40 15.76 15.92 3.87
CA ASP A 40 14.71 15.37 4.72
C ASP A 40 14.08 16.52 5.51
N ASP A 41 13.09 17.17 4.90
CA ASP A 41 12.38 18.31 5.50
C ASP A 41 10.98 17.83 5.95
N TRP A 42 10.91 17.21 7.13
CA TRP A 42 9.67 16.84 7.79
C TRP A 42 9.30 17.91 8.83
N PRO A 43 8.06 18.46 8.86
CA PRO A 43 6.82 18.01 8.20
C PRO A 43 6.51 18.67 6.84
N GLY A 44 7.48 19.31 6.18
CA GLY A 44 7.44 19.51 4.73
C GLY A 44 6.45 20.54 4.18
N TYR A 45 6.34 21.71 4.79
CA TYR A 45 5.60 22.86 4.22
C TYR A 45 6.45 23.72 3.25
N GLY A 46 7.67 23.28 2.91
CA GLY A 46 8.66 24.06 2.16
C GLY A 46 8.96 23.54 0.75
N VAL A 47 9.70 24.36 -0.01
CA VAL A 47 10.29 23.95 -1.30
C VAL A 47 11.30 22.84 -1.03
N SER A 48 11.05 21.66 -1.57
CA SER A 48 12.00 20.55 -1.50
C SER A 48 13.34 20.98 -2.06
N LYS A 49 14.42 20.82 -1.29
CA LYS A 49 15.79 21.08 -1.74
C LYS A 49 16.45 19.76 -2.12
N TRP A 50 17.24 19.81 -3.19
CA TRP A 50 18.04 18.67 -3.63
C TRP A 50 19.52 18.99 -3.43
N THR A 51 20.20 18.13 -2.70
CA THR A 51 21.64 18.15 -2.55
C THR A 51 22.26 17.28 -3.65
N ARG A 52 23.09 17.88 -4.50
CA ARG A 52 23.84 17.17 -5.55
C ARG A 52 25.10 16.54 -4.96
N ILE A 53 25.20 15.22 -5.03
CA ILE A 53 26.34 14.43 -4.56
C ILE A 53 27.07 13.85 -5.77
N THR A 54 28.36 14.14 -5.96
CA THR A 54 29.11 13.57 -7.08
C THR A 54 29.34 12.07 -6.89
N ALA A 55 29.24 11.30 -7.97
CA ALA A 55 29.48 9.85 -7.94
C ALA A 55 30.94 9.53 -7.59
N THR A 56 31.87 10.36 -8.06
CA THR A 56 33.30 10.28 -7.75
C THR A 56 33.75 11.65 -7.23
N LEU A 57 34.47 11.68 -6.11
CA LEU A 57 35.11 12.90 -5.60
C LEU A 57 36.30 13.27 -6.49
N PRO A 58 36.79 14.52 -6.43
CA PRO A 58 38.03 14.92 -7.11
C PRO A 58 39.25 14.05 -6.73
N SER A 59 39.23 13.44 -5.54
CA SER A 59 40.26 12.50 -5.07
C SER A 59 40.17 11.10 -5.69
N GLY A 60 39.20 10.83 -6.57
CA GLY A 60 38.96 9.51 -7.18
C GLY A 60 38.17 8.53 -6.30
N ARG A 61 37.87 8.89 -5.04
CA ARG A 61 37.06 8.06 -4.14
C ARG A 61 35.58 8.09 -4.55
N PRO A 62 34.83 6.97 -4.41
CA PRO A 62 33.38 6.99 -4.58
C PRO A 62 32.71 7.94 -3.58
N GLY A 63 31.93 8.90 -4.08
CA GLY A 63 31.13 9.81 -3.25
C GLY A 63 29.77 9.24 -2.86
N MET A 64 29.24 8.36 -3.69
CA MET A 64 28.05 7.56 -3.40
C MET A 64 28.26 6.15 -3.95
N ILE A 65 27.92 5.15 -3.14
CA ILE A 65 27.88 3.76 -3.56
C ILE A 65 26.43 3.44 -3.91
N HIS A 66 26.15 3.33 -5.20
CA HIS A 66 24.83 2.95 -5.71
C HIS A 66 24.83 1.48 -6.11
N VAL A 67 24.29 0.63 -5.24
CA VAL A 67 24.23 -0.82 -5.46
C VAL A 67 22.87 -1.17 -6.05
N PHE A 68 22.85 -1.58 -7.31
CA PHE A 68 21.67 -2.15 -7.96
C PHE A 68 22.09 -3.08 -9.09
N GLN A 69 21.19 -3.96 -9.49
CA GLN A 69 21.39 -4.82 -10.66
C GLN A 69 20.59 -4.25 -11.83
N PRO A 70 21.24 -3.81 -12.92
CA PRO A 70 20.54 -3.40 -14.14
C PRO A 70 19.96 -4.64 -14.83
N GLN A 71 18.68 -4.56 -15.22
CA GLN A 71 17.98 -5.56 -16.02
C GLN A 71 17.79 -5.10 -17.47
N GLU A 72 17.69 -3.78 -17.68
CA GLU A 72 17.49 -3.16 -19.00
C GLU A 72 18.61 -2.15 -19.30
N ASP A 73 18.89 -1.94 -20.59
CA ASP A 73 19.84 -0.91 -21.01
C ASP A 73 19.34 0.51 -20.67
N GLY A 74 20.27 1.38 -20.27
CA GLY A 74 19.94 2.75 -19.88
C GLY A 74 19.20 2.90 -18.55
N GLN A 75 18.99 1.81 -17.80
CA GLN A 75 18.39 1.80 -16.48
C GLN A 75 19.31 2.47 -15.45
N THR A 76 18.82 3.52 -14.80
CA THR A 76 19.61 4.27 -13.79
C THR A 76 19.39 3.84 -12.36
N ARG A 77 18.35 3.03 -12.08
CA ARG A 77 18.05 2.45 -10.75
C ARG A 77 17.38 1.09 -10.90
N GLY A 78 17.53 0.23 -9.89
CA GLY A 78 16.90 -1.08 -9.87
C GLY A 78 15.37 -0.98 -9.98
N ALA A 79 14.80 -1.84 -10.82
CA ALA A 79 13.37 -2.07 -10.86
C ALA A 79 12.97 -2.95 -9.65
N ASN A 80 11.76 -2.76 -9.14
CA ASN A 80 11.26 -3.62 -8.09
C ASN A 80 10.87 -4.99 -8.68
N GLN A 81 11.60 -6.03 -8.32
CA GLN A 81 11.40 -7.41 -8.80
C GLN A 81 10.04 -7.99 -8.39
N PHE A 82 9.41 -7.46 -7.34
CA PHE A 82 8.13 -7.93 -6.84
C PHE A 82 6.92 -7.30 -7.55
N TYR A 83 7.14 -6.46 -8.57
CA TYR A 83 6.02 -5.84 -9.29
C TYR A 83 5.01 -6.85 -9.84
N SER A 84 5.51 -7.99 -10.34
CA SER A 84 4.68 -9.08 -10.89
C SER A 84 3.78 -9.77 -9.87
N VAL A 85 4.13 -9.70 -8.58
CA VAL A 85 3.37 -10.34 -7.50
C VAL A 85 2.54 -9.36 -6.67
N MET A 86 2.75 -8.04 -6.80
CA MET A 86 2.02 -7.04 -6.03
C MET A 86 0.50 -7.12 -6.24
N GLU A 87 0.05 -7.35 -7.47
CA GLU A 87 -1.37 -7.51 -7.77
C GLU A 87 -1.97 -8.74 -7.05
N ARG A 88 -1.26 -9.87 -7.07
CA ARG A 88 -1.68 -11.09 -6.37
C ARG A 88 -1.70 -10.90 -4.85
N LEU A 89 -0.71 -10.19 -4.30
CA LEU A 89 -0.69 -9.84 -2.88
C LEU A 89 -1.89 -8.98 -2.49
N LYS A 90 -2.29 -8.03 -3.34
CA LYS A 90 -3.48 -7.21 -3.06
C LYS A 90 -4.77 -8.04 -3.13
N MET A 91 -4.87 -8.97 -4.07
CA MET A 91 -6.02 -9.88 -4.14
C MET A 91 -6.11 -10.79 -2.91
N LEU A 92 -4.99 -11.29 -2.40
CA LEU A 92 -4.97 -12.12 -1.19
C LEU A 92 -5.52 -11.38 0.03
N ASP A 93 -5.14 -10.13 0.23
CA ASP A 93 -5.69 -9.24 1.28
C ASP A 93 -7.22 -9.11 1.16
N THR A 94 -7.73 -8.87 -0.05
CA THR A 94 -9.18 -8.82 -0.28
C THR A 94 -9.90 -10.17 -0.09
N LEU A 95 -9.25 -11.28 -0.44
CA LEU A 95 -9.80 -12.62 -0.23
C LEU A 95 -9.90 -12.94 1.27
N GLN A 96 -8.88 -12.62 2.06
CA GLN A 96 -8.92 -12.80 3.51
C GLN A 96 -10.06 -11.99 4.14
N ALA A 97 -10.25 -10.74 3.72
CA ALA A 97 -11.36 -9.91 4.19
C ALA A 97 -12.73 -10.50 3.83
N THR A 98 -12.93 -10.96 2.59
CA THR A 98 -14.22 -11.54 2.16
C THR A 98 -14.50 -12.91 2.78
N GLN A 99 -13.47 -13.71 3.03
CA GLN A 99 -13.58 -14.97 3.77
C GLN A 99 -14.00 -14.73 5.22
N LEU A 100 -13.39 -13.75 5.90
CA LEU A 100 -13.76 -13.38 7.27
C LEU A 100 -15.24 -12.94 7.33
N GLN A 101 -15.65 -12.07 6.40
CA GLN A 101 -17.04 -11.63 6.29
C GLN A 101 -18.00 -12.80 6.02
N SER A 102 -17.64 -13.71 5.10
CA SER A 102 -18.45 -14.88 4.77
C SER A 102 -18.54 -15.86 5.94
N ALA A 103 -17.46 -16.03 6.71
CA ALA A 103 -17.44 -16.87 7.90
C ALA A 103 -18.34 -16.31 9.01
N VAL A 104 -18.31 -14.99 9.24
CA VAL A 104 -19.22 -14.31 10.18
C VAL A 104 -20.68 -14.52 9.76
N VAL A 105 -21.00 -14.31 8.48
CA VAL A 105 -22.36 -14.52 7.96
C VAL A 105 -22.80 -15.98 8.12
N ARG A 106 -21.94 -16.95 7.78
CA ARG A 106 -22.24 -18.39 7.94
C ARG A 106 -22.43 -18.77 9.40
N ALA A 107 -21.60 -18.25 10.31
CA ALA A 107 -21.73 -18.49 11.74
C ALA A 107 -23.04 -17.92 12.28
N MET A 108 -23.45 -16.73 11.83
CA MET A 108 -24.76 -16.16 12.18
C MET A 108 -25.92 -17.02 11.67
N TYR A 109 -25.88 -17.46 10.40
CA TYR A 109 -26.88 -18.39 9.85
C TYR A 109 -26.93 -19.71 10.64
N ALA A 110 -25.78 -20.32 10.94
CA ALA A 110 -25.71 -21.55 11.72
C ALA A 110 -26.28 -21.35 13.14
N ALA A 111 -25.90 -20.27 13.82
CA ALA A 111 -26.42 -19.94 15.15
C ALA A 111 -27.94 -19.72 15.15
N THR A 112 -28.53 -19.16 14.08
CA THR A 112 -29.99 -19.02 13.96
C THR A 112 -30.72 -20.34 13.76
N ILE A 113 -30.10 -21.31 13.09
CA ILE A 113 -30.68 -22.64 12.84
C ILE A 113 -30.50 -23.56 14.06
N GLU A 114 -29.35 -23.49 14.75
CA GLU A 114 -29.09 -24.30 15.95
C GLU A 114 -29.78 -23.76 17.21
N SER A 115 -30.02 -22.44 17.28
CA SER A 115 -30.89 -21.87 18.30
C SER A 115 -32.30 -22.41 18.10
N THR A 116 -32.91 -22.96 19.16
CA THR A 116 -34.18 -23.73 19.16
C THR A 116 -35.42 -22.89 18.80
N LEU A 117 -35.41 -22.28 17.62
CA LEU A 117 -36.55 -21.67 16.98
C LEU A 117 -37.06 -22.65 15.93
N ASP A 118 -38.28 -23.13 16.15
CA ASP A 118 -39.02 -23.98 15.23
C ASP A 118 -38.87 -23.47 13.79
N SER A 119 -38.43 -24.35 12.89
CA SER A 119 -37.99 -24.05 11.51
C SER A 119 -39.00 -23.20 10.74
N GLU A 120 -40.29 -23.32 11.09
CA GLU A 120 -41.41 -22.57 10.54
C GLU A 120 -41.38 -21.09 10.94
N LYS A 121 -41.06 -20.77 12.20
CA LYS A 121 -40.89 -19.39 12.69
C LYS A 121 -39.59 -18.75 12.17
N ALA A 122 -38.53 -19.52 11.99
CA ALA A 122 -37.27 -19.02 11.43
C ALA A 122 -37.45 -18.52 9.98
N PHE A 123 -38.24 -19.22 9.16
CA PHE A 123 -38.61 -18.76 7.82
C PHE A 123 -39.52 -17.52 7.84
N GLU A 124 -40.47 -17.45 8.78
CA GLU A 124 -41.37 -16.30 8.95
C GLU A 124 -40.62 -15.01 9.34
N TYR A 125 -39.61 -15.11 10.22
CA TYR A 125 -38.76 -13.98 10.61
C TYR A 125 -37.80 -13.52 9.50
N ILE A 126 -37.37 -14.41 8.59
CA ILE A 126 -36.54 -14.07 7.43
C ILE A 126 -37.39 -13.46 6.30
N ALA A 127 -38.63 -13.93 6.12
CA ALA A 127 -39.54 -13.46 5.08
C ALA A 127 -40.20 -12.10 5.38
N GLY A 128 -40.08 -11.58 6.60
CA GLY A 128 -40.59 -10.26 6.99
C GLY A 128 -42.13 -10.17 7.05
N VAL A 129 -42.82 -11.30 7.14
CA VAL A 129 -44.29 -11.35 7.24
C VAL A 129 -44.67 -11.66 8.69
N GLY A 130 -44.53 -10.67 9.57
CA GLY A 130 -44.89 -10.79 10.99
C GLY A 130 -44.64 -9.50 11.76
N ASP A 131 -45.66 -9.05 12.48
CA ASP A 131 -45.80 -7.74 13.15
C ASP A 131 -44.49 -7.11 13.69
N GLY A 132 -44.20 -5.89 13.21
CA GLY A 132 -42.92 -5.18 13.28
C GLY A 132 -42.42 -4.76 14.67
N GLY A 133 -42.97 -5.30 15.75
CA GLY A 133 -42.65 -4.96 17.13
C GLY A 133 -41.67 -5.90 17.85
N LYS A 134 -41.44 -7.13 17.36
CA LYS A 134 -40.72 -8.17 18.13
C LYS A 134 -39.65 -8.94 17.34
N ASN A 135 -39.06 -8.33 16.30
CA ASN A 135 -37.98 -8.99 15.56
C ASN A 135 -36.69 -9.06 16.40
N PRO A 136 -36.22 -10.26 16.79
CA PRO A 136 -35.01 -10.41 17.62
C PRO A 136 -33.74 -9.90 16.93
N LEU A 137 -33.75 -9.84 15.58
CA LEU A 137 -32.69 -9.23 14.77
C LEU A 137 -32.50 -7.74 15.08
N ASN A 138 -33.59 -6.99 15.31
CA ASN A 138 -33.50 -5.57 15.68
C ASN A 138 -32.92 -5.40 17.09
N THR A 139 -33.16 -6.35 17.99
CA THR A 139 -32.61 -6.31 19.36
C THR A 139 -31.12 -6.64 19.37
N ILE A 140 -30.70 -7.64 18.60
CA ILE A 140 -29.30 -8.03 18.46
C ILE A 140 -28.51 -6.94 17.73
N MET A 141 -29.05 -6.36 16.65
CA MET A 141 -28.42 -5.27 15.93
C MET A 141 -28.28 -4.00 16.79
N LYS A 142 -29.27 -3.69 17.65
CA LYS A 142 -29.16 -2.62 18.67
C LYS A 142 -28.12 -2.93 19.75
N GLY A 143 -27.94 -4.20 20.13
CA GLY A 143 -26.89 -4.64 21.06
C GLY A 143 -25.49 -4.41 20.50
N TYR A 144 -25.26 -4.79 19.24
CA TYR A 144 -23.99 -4.54 18.55
C TYR A 144 -23.73 -3.05 18.32
N ALA A 145 -24.74 -2.27 17.92
CA ALA A 145 -24.59 -0.83 17.73
C ALA A 145 -24.17 -0.09 19.02
N ARG A 146 -24.60 -0.56 20.21
CA ARG A 146 -24.15 -0.02 21.50
C ARG A 146 -22.70 -0.38 21.84
N TYR A 147 -22.26 -1.59 21.46
CA TYR A 147 -20.89 -2.04 21.73
C TYR A 147 -19.84 -1.24 20.94
N TYR A 148 -20.16 -0.83 19.71
CA TYR A 148 -19.27 -0.01 18.87
C TYR A 148 -19.40 1.52 19.08
N ALA A 149 -20.32 1.95 19.95
CA ALA A 149 -20.54 3.37 20.27
C ALA A 149 -19.81 3.83 21.54
N THR A 150 -18.98 2.95 22.13
CA THR A 150 -18.09 3.24 23.27
C THR A 150 -16.64 3.05 22.82
#